data_AF-A0A1Z8ZN05-F1
#
_entry.id   AF-A0A1Z8ZN05-F1
#
_cell.length_a   1.000
_cell.length_b   1.000
_cell.length_c   1.000
_cell.angle_alpha   90.00
_cell.angle_beta   90.00
_cell.angle_gamma   90.00
#
_symmetry.space_group_name_H-M   'P 1'
#
loop_
_entity.id
_entity.type
_entity.pdbx_description
1 polymer ?
#
loop_
_entity_poly.entity_id
_entity_poly.type
_entity_poly.pdbx_seq_one_letter_code
_entity_poly.pdbx_strand_id
1 'polypeptide(L)'
;MPDKRFFFNKGPFKVKEIFRILNKDLPNNLDGNFILEDVASLEDASKNDICFFSGSNKNIVPPQHNYGLCITSPEMIKTMLGCGSNISVTNPLLAFSMVASMFYPKCSYLGNIDKYVNSFIDETSVISPNAIIHPGVFIGANAKIENNVIIGSNSVIGNGVTIKEDSVIGPNSTIQFSDIGKNVIIDSGCRIGQEGFGFVFDENTKKHIRVPQLGIVKIDDDVTVGANCTIDRGFLTNTSIGEGCRIDNQVQIGHNVKLGKRCIIIAQVGISGSCVIGDDVILAGQVGVADHVTIDSNAKVAAKSGVMKNVKSGEAVMGYPAKKIRSFWREIVFISKSSKKH
;
A
#
# COMPACT_ATOMS: atom_id res chain seq x y z
N MET A 1 -2.91 3.42 23.35
CA MET A 1 -3.45 2.04 23.18
C MET A 1 -4.41 1.99 22.00
N PRO A 2 -4.59 0.82 21.35
CA PRO A 2 -5.61 0.63 20.31
C PRO A 2 -7.03 0.88 20.83
N ASP A 3 -7.85 1.59 20.05
CA ASP A 3 -9.24 1.87 20.42
C ASP A 3 -10.12 0.62 20.23
N LYS A 4 -10.59 0.05 21.34
CA LYS A 4 -11.39 -1.20 21.39
C LYS A 4 -12.74 -1.08 20.66
N ARG A 5 -13.21 0.12 20.34
CA ARG A 5 -14.41 0.31 19.50
C ARG A 5 -14.18 -0.13 18.06
N PHE A 6 -12.95 0.00 17.57
CA PHE A 6 -12.61 -0.26 16.17
C PHE A 6 -11.79 -1.53 15.97
N PHE A 7 -10.97 -1.89 16.96
CA PHE A 7 -10.01 -2.99 16.82
C PHE A 7 -10.31 -4.14 17.77
N PHE A 8 -10.47 -5.33 17.22
CA PHE A 8 -10.66 -6.55 17.99
C PHE A 8 -9.31 -7.23 18.26
N ASN A 9 -8.88 -7.19 19.51
CA ASN A 9 -7.66 -7.83 19.97
C ASN A 9 -7.85 -9.37 20.02
N LYS A 10 -6.92 -10.13 19.43
CA LYS A 10 -6.89 -11.60 19.41
C LYS A 10 -6.05 -12.24 20.51
N GLY A 11 -5.34 -11.42 21.29
CA GLY A 11 -4.70 -11.84 22.52
C GLY A 11 -5.71 -12.20 23.62
N PRO A 12 -5.23 -12.41 24.85
CA PRO A 12 -3.84 -12.22 25.27
C PRO A 12 -2.90 -13.35 24.79
N PHE A 13 -1.60 -13.09 24.74
CA PHE A 13 -0.58 -14.06 24.31
C PHE A 13 0.52 -14.23 25.35
N LYS A 14 1.11 -15.42 25.41
CA LYS A 14 2.22 -15.70 26.32
C LYS A 14 3.53 -15.17 25.74
N VAL A 15 4.45 -14.71 26.59
CA VAL A 15 5.79 -14.25 26.14
C VAL A 15 6.49 -15.30 25.27
N LYS A 16 6.39 -16.60 25.60
CA LYS A 16 6.98 -17.67 24.78
C LYS A 16 6.44 -17.74 23.34
N GLU A 17 5.18 -17.34 23.13
CA GLU A 17 4.54 -17.33 21.80
C GLU A 17 5.08 -16.17 20.96
N ILE A 18 5.30 -15.01 21.60
CA ILE A 18 5.96 -13.85 20.99
C ILE A 18 7.38 -14.21 20.53
N PHE A 19 8.16 -14.86 21.39
CA PHE A 19 9.52 -15.30 21.06
C PHE A 19 9.55 -16.32 19.92
N ARG A 20 8.55 -17.21 19.84
CA ARG A 20 8.41 -18.16 18.72
C ARG A 20 8.18 -17.46 17.39
N ILE A 21 7.32 -16.44 17.34
CA ILE A 21 7.07 -15.66 16.10
C ILE A 21 8.32 -14.89 15.68
N LEU A 22 9.09 -14.38 16.65
CA LEU A 22 10.33 -13.66 16.40
C LEU A 22 11.51 -14.60 16.09
N ASN A 23 11.31 -15.93 16.07
CA ASN A 23 12.36 -16.94 15.93
C ASN A 23 13.55 -16.70 16.89
N LYS A 24 13.24 -16.45 18.17
CA LYS A 24 14.23 -16.22 19.22
C LYS A 24 14.05 -17.17 20.40
N ASP A 25 15.17 -17.52 21.01
CA ASP A 25 15.17 -18.26 22.27
C ASP A 25 14.70 -17.38 23.42
N LEU A 26 13.88 -17.98 24.29
CA LEU A 26 13.42 -17.32 25.51
C LEU A 26 14.59 -17.22 26.50
N PRO A 27 14.97 -16.02 26.96
CA PRO A 27 16.00 -15.84 27.97
C PRO A 27 15.58 -16.45 29.31
N ASN A 28 16.53 -17.05 30.05
CA ASN A 28 16.27 -17.65 31.36
C ASN A 28 15.74 -16.67 32.42
N ASN A 29 15.96 -15.35 32.22
CA ASN A 29 15.53 -14.30 33.13
C ASN A 29 14.10 -13.78 32.83
N LEU A 30 13.39 -14.36 31.85
CA LEU A 30 12.02 -13.99 31.51
C LEU A 30 11.06 -15.16 31.75
N ASP A 31 9.94 -14.88 32.41
CA ASP A 31 8.87 -15.87 32.55
C ASP A 31 8.13 -16.02 31.21
N GLY A 32 8.37 -17.12 30.51
CA GLY A 32 7.71 -17.43 29.24
C GLY A 32 6.20 -17.64 29.33
N ASN A 33 5.65 -17.84 30.53
CA ASN A 33 4.21 -17.96 30.76
C ASN A 33 3.56 -16.63 31.15
N PHE A 34 4.34 -15.55 31.33
CA PHE A 34 3.82 -14.21 31.52
C PHE A 34 2.91 -13.85 30.34
N ILE A 35 1.78 -13.23 30.65
CA ILE A 35 0.70 -12.95 29.72
C ILE A 35 0.77 -11.48 29.31
N LEU A 36 0.86 -11.24 28.01
CA LEU A 36 0.77 -9.92 27.41
C LEU A 36 -0.65 -9.73 26.85
N GLU A 37 -1.31 -8.67 27.27
CA GLU A 37 -2.71 -8.37 26.96
C GLU A 37 -2.87 -7.61 25.64
N ASP A 38 -2.02 -6.63 25.37
CA ASP A 38 -2.14 -5.76 24.19
C ASP A 38 -0.80 -5.18 23.73
N VAL A 39 -0.82 -4.40 22.65
CA VAL A 39 0.28 -3.58 22.17
C VAL A 39 0.04 -2.10 22.51
N ALA A 40 1.09 -1.36 22.84
CA ALA A 40 0.98 0.06 23.14
C ALA A 40 2.22 0.87 22.73
N SER A 41 2.06 2.19 22.67
CA SER A 41 3.20 3.12 22.61
C SER A 41 4.00 2.98 23.91
N LEU A 42 5.30 3.32 23.87
CA LEU A 42 6.13 3.25 25.08
C LEU A 42 5.60 4.15 26.21
N GLU A 43 4.96 5.26 25.86
CA GLU A 43 4.42 6.25 26.81
C GLU A 43 3.13 5.77 27.49
N ASP A 44 2.25 5.08 26.75
CA ASP A 44 0.93 4.64 27.24
C ASP A 44 0.89 3.18 27.70
N ALA A 45 1.98 2.41 27.52
CA ALA A 45 2.01 1.01 27.86
C ALA A 45 1.75 0.78 29.35
N SER A 46 1.00 -0.28 29.64
CA SER A 46 0.82 -0.85 30.98
C SER A 46 1.71 -2.08 31.17
N LYS A 47 1.80 -2.58 32.41
CA LYS A 47 2.67 -3.72 32.77
C LYS A 47 2.34 -5.02 32.04
N ASN A 48 1.19 -5.11 31.37
CA ASN A 48 0.77 -6.27 30.59
C ASN A 48 0.88 -6.00 29.08
N ASP A 49 1.37 -4.84 28.64
CA ASP A 49 1.46 -4.50 27.22
C ASP A 49 2.86 -4.73 26.66
N ILE A 50 2.89 -5.05 25.36
CA ILE A 50 4.11 -5.03 24.56
C ILE A 50 4.26 -3.70 23.83
N CYS A 51 5.46 -3.13 23.87
CA CYS A 51 5.80 -1.90 23.15
C CYS A 51 7.10 -2.07 22.37
N PHE A 52 7.47 -1.06 21.59
CA PHE A 52 8.77 -1.03 20.92
C PHE A 52 9.48 0.31 21.12
N PHE A 53 10.80 0.26 21.11
CA PHE A 53 11.65 1.44 21.22
C PHE A 53 12.92 1.27 20.37
N SER A 54 13.06 2.10 19.34
CA SER A 54 14.21 2.09 18.43
C SER A 54 15.17 3.28 18.64
N GLY A 55 14.86 4.23 19.53
CA GLY A 55 15.72 5.39 19.80
C GLY A 55 15.78 6.44 18.69
N SER A 56 14.90 6.37 17.67
CA SER A 56 14.84 7.37 16.59
C SER A 56 14.53 8.78 17.10
N ASN A 57 13.79 8.89 18.21
CA ASN A 57 13.58 10.12 18.94
C ASN A 57 14.39 10.10 20.25
N LYS A 58 15.57 10.72 20.24
CA LYS A 58 16.52 10.75 21.38
C LYS A 58 15.96 11.47 22.63
N ASN A 59 14.85 12.18 22.51
CA ASN A 59 14.24 12.92 23.61
C ASN A 59 13.30 12.06 24.47
N ILE A 60 12.97 10.84 24.05
CA ILE A 60 12.12 9.94 24.80
C ILE A 60 12.99 9.15 25.80
N VAL A 61 12.83 9.46 27.08
CA VAL A 61 13.40 8.66 28.18
C VAL A 61 12.43 7.52 28.48
N PRO A 62 12.87 6.26 28.50
CA PRO A 62 11.99 5.14 28.82
C PRO A 62 11.40 5.29 30.23
N PRO A 63 10.08 5.22 30.40
CA PRO A 63 9.49 5.23 31.74
C PRO A 63 9.92 3.98 32.50
N GLN A 64 10.41 4.15 33.73
CA GLN A 64 10.73 3.01 34.59
C GLN A 64 9.46 2.21 34.90
N HIS A 65 9.43 0.93 34.49
CA HIS A 65 8.43 -0.09 34.86
C HIS A 65 6.97 0.06 34.38
N ASN A 66 6.72 0.80 33.30
CA ASN A 66 5.36 0.93 32.77
C ASN A 66 4.93 -0.17 31.78
N TYR A 67 5.84 -0.99 31.24
CA TYR A 67 5.48 -2.01 30.23
C TYR A 67 5.79 -3.46 30.68
N GLY A 68 5.14 -4.43 30.03
CA GLY A 68 5.40 -5.86 30.24
C GLY A 68 6.61 -6.36 29.47
N LEU A 69 6.69 -6.06 28.18
CA LEU A 69 7.81 -6.41 27.30
C LEU A 69 8.09 -5.29 26.30
N CYS A 70 9.36 -4.89 26.13
CA CYS A 70 9.74 -3.92 25.10
C CYS A 70 10.67 -4.55 24.06
N ILE A 71 10.33 -4.38 22.77
CA ILE A 71 11.18 -4.73 21.64
C ILE A 71 12.12 -3.56 21.33
N THR A 72 13.42 -3.79 21.40
CA THR A 72 14.44 -2.74 21.22
C THR A 72 15.65 -3.20 20.40
N SER A 73 16.52 -2.26 20.04
CA SER A 73 17.75 -2.55 19.30
C SER A 73 18.91 -2.93 20.24
N PRO A 74 19.95 -3.62 19.75
CA PRO A 74 21.16 -3.90 20.54
C PRO A 74 21.85 -2.64 21.07
N GLU A 75 21.73 -1.52 20.34
CA GLU A 75 22.31 -0.23 20.73
C GLU A 75 21.58 0.38 21.93
N MET A 76 20.26 0.24 21.98
CA MET A 76 19.41 0.86 22.99
C MET A 76 19.17 -0.03 24.22
N ILE A 77 19.55 -1.31 24.20
CA ILE A 77 19.30 -2.20 25.35
C ILE A 77 19.93 -1.69 26.65
N LYS A 78 21.09 -1.01 26.57
CA LYS A 78 21.77 -0.44 27.74
C LYS A 78 20.97 0.68 28.40
N THR A 79 20.25 1.49 27.61
CA THR A 79 19.39 2.56 28.15
C THR A 79 18.10 2.03 28.75
N MET A 80 17.77 0.77 28.47
CA MET A 80 16.60 0.06 28.99
C MET A 80 16.93 -0.82 30.21
N LEU A 81 18.20 -0.87 30.64
CA LEU A 81 18.61 -1.64 31.82
C LEU A 81 17.91 -1.10 33.07
N GLY A 82 17.18 -1.98 33.77
CA GLY A 82 16.37 -1.61 34.94
C GLY A 82 14.92 -1.21 34.60
N CYS A 83 14.57 -1.09 33.32
CA CYS A 83 13.20 -0.84 32.88
C CYS A 83 12.60 -2.15 32.35
N GLY A 84 11.57 -2.69 33.00
CA GLY A 84 10.75 -3.81 32.52
C GLY A 84 11.50 -5.03 31.95
N SER A 85 10.79 -5.87 31.17
CA SER A 85 11.42 -6.94 30.39
C SER A 85 11.73 -6.44 28.98
N ASN A 86 12.89 -6.79 28.44
CA ASN A 86 13.33 -6.29 27.13
C ASN A 86 13.78 -7.44 26.21
N ILE A 87 13.49 -7.31 24.91
CA ILE A 87 14.02 -8.18 23.86
C ILE A 87 14.80 -7.33 22.85
N SER A 88 16.07 -7.69 22.64
CA SER A 88 16.90 -7.04 21.64
C SER A 88 16.75 -7.72 20.28
N VAL A 89 16.51 -6.96 19.22
CA VAL A 89 16.41 -7.44 17.83
C VAL A 89 17.07 -6.45 16.87
N THR A 90 17.56 -6.91 15.73
CA THR A 90 18.23 -6.04 14.74
C THR A 90 17.30 -5.00 14.12
N ASN A 91 16.04 -5.35 13.88
CA ASN A 91 15.02 -4.45 13.36
C ASN A 91 13.79 -4.41 14.29
N PRO A 92 13.77 -3.50 15.29
CA PRO A 92 12.69 -3.44 16.27
C PRO A 92 11.32 -3.15 15.68
N LEU A 93 11.25 -2.30 14.65
CA LEU A 93 9.98 -1.96 14.01
C LEU A 93 9.39 -3.17 13.29
N LEU A 94 10.20 -3.92 12.53
CA LEU A 94 9.76 -5.14 11.86
C LEU A 94 9.24 -6.18 12.87
N ALA A 95 10.01 -6.44 13.92
CA ALA A 95 9.62 -7.37 14.98
C ALA A 95 8.32 -6.94 15.66
N PHE A 96 8.19 -5.64 15.97
CA PHE A 96 6.96 -5.10 16.52
C PHE A 96 5.78 -5.23 15.56
N SER A 97 5.96 -4.96 14.26
CA SER A 97 4.92 -5.16 13.25
C SER A 97 4.43 -6.60 13.19
N MET A 98 5.35 -7.59 13.23
CA MET A 98 4.98 -9.01 13.27
C MET A 98 4.14 -9.36 14.51
N VAL A 99 4.52 -8.84 15.68
CA VAL A 99 3.77 -9.05 16.93
C VAL A 99 2.44 -8.32 16.92
N ALA A 100 2.40 -7.07 16.48
CA ALA A 100 1.16 -6.30 16.35
C ALA A 100 0.17 -7.00 15.40
N SER A 101 0.64 -7.60 14.30
CA SER A 101 -0.18 -8.41 13.40
C SER A 101 -0.72 -9.70 14.07
N MET A 102 -0.07 -10.22 15.11
CA MET A 102 -0.58 -11.35 15.90
C MET A 102 -1.77 -10.92 16.79
N PHE A 103 -1.66 -9.76 17.45
CA PHE A 103 -2.75 -9.17 18.25
C PHE A 103 -3.89 -8.66 17.37
N TYR A 104 -3.59 -8.15 16.18
CA TYR A 104 -4.56 -7.55 15.27
C TYR A 104 -4.42 -8.06 13.82
N PRO A 105 -4.68 -9.35 13.58
CA PRO A 105 -4.50 -9.95 12.25
C PRO A 105 -5.50 -9.44 11.20
N LYS A 106 -6.58 -8.78 11.63
CA LYS A 106 -7.66 -8.24 10.78
C LYS A 106 -7.83 -6.73 10.96
N CYS A 107 -6.74 -6.01 11.23
CA CYS A 107 -6.77 -4.55 11.37
C CYS A 107 -7.26 -3.85 10.08
N SER A 108 -7.21 -4.54 8.94
CA SER A 108 -7.74 -4.12 7.66
C SER A 108 -9.18 -4.57 7.48
N TYR A 109 -10.07 -3.59 7.57
CA TYR A 109 -11.36 -3.43 6.91
C TYR A 109 -12.35 -4.61 6.89
N LEU A 110 -13.59 -4.23 7.26
CA LEU A 110 -14.83 -5.00 7.20
C LEU A 110 -15.07 -5.84 8.45
N GLY A 111 -15.93 -5.31 9.34
CA GLY A 111 -16.47 -6.07 10.47
C GLY A 111 -17.17 -7.35 9.99
N ASN A 112 -17.43 -8.29 10.91
CA ASN A 112 -18.19 -9.50 10.61
C ASN A 112 -19.62 -9.10 10.23
N ILE A 113 -19.89 -8.93 8.94
CA ILE A 113 -21.23 -8.73 8.39
C ILE A 113 -21.68 -10.08 7.82
N ASP A 114 -22.93 -10.44 8.09
CA ASP A 114 -23.54 -11.67 7.59
C ASP A 114 -23.42 -11.76 6.06
N LYS A 115 -23.13 -12.97 5.58
CA LYS A 115 -22.97 -13.24 4.15
C LYS A 115 -24.30 -13.03 3.39
N TYR A 116 -24.22 -12.39 2.22
CA TYR A 116 -25.24 -12.35 1.14
C TYR A 116 -26.51 -11.50 1.28
N VAL A 117 -26.66 -10.61 2.26
CA VAL A 117 -27.85 -9.74 2.26
C VAL A 117 -27.73 -8.70 1.12
N ASN A 118 -28.52 -8.84 0.05
CA ASN A 118 -28.67 -7.88 -1.05
C ASN A 118 -27.50 -7.72 -2.06
N SER A 119 -26.87 -8.81 -2.51
CA SER A 119 -25.88 -8.76 -3.62
C SER A 119 -26.45 -9.33 -4.92
N PHE A 120 -26.04 -8.78 -6.07
CA PHE A 120 -26.32 -9.37 -7.38
C PHE A 120 -25.13 -10.23 -7.80
N ILE A 121 -25.37 -11.50 -8.12
CA ILE A 121 -24.35 -12.44 -8.55
C ILE A 121 -24.87 -13.12 -9.81
N ASP A 122 -24.17 -12.94 -10.93
CA ASP A 122 -24.50 -13.61 -12.18
C ASP A 122 -24.31 -15.13 -12.05
N GLU A 123 -25.24 -15.91 -12.63
CA GLU A 123 -25.26 -17.37 -12.54
C GLU A 123 -24.03 -18.05 -13.17
N THR A 124 -23.36 -17.38 -14.10
CA THR A 124 -22.15 -17.89 -14.76
C THR A 124 -20.86 -17.60 -13.98
N SER A 125 -20.94 -16.83 -12.90
CA SER A 125 -19.79 -16.55 -12.05
C SER A 125 -19.40 -17.78 -11.22
N VAL A 126 -18.10 -17.91 -10.96
CA VAL A 126 -17.54 -18.99 -10.14
C VAL A 126 -16.98 -18.38 -8.88
N ILE A 127 -17.61 -18.69 -7.74
CA ILE A 127 -17.24 -18.12 -6.44
C ILE A 127 -16.93 -19.26 -5.48
N SER A 128 -15.76 -19.19 -4.83
CA SER A 128 -15.40 -20.10 -3.76
C SER A 128 -16.39 -20.05 -2.59
N PRO A 129 -16.77 -21.20 -1.99
CA PRO A 129 -17.57 -21.22 -0.75
C PRO A 129 -16.95 -20.44 0.43
N ASN A 130 -15.61 -20.33 0.43
CA ASN A 130 -14.87 -19.63 1.48
C ASN A 130 -14.73 -18.12 1.23
N ALA A 131 -15.13 -17.62 0.05
CA ALA A 131 -15.17 -16.19 -0.19
C ALA A 131 -16.20 -15.51 0.73
N ILE A 132 -15.90 -14.26 1.08
CA ILE A 132 -16.75 -13.41 1.92
C ILE A 132 -17.23 -12.25 1.05
N ILE A 133 -18.51 -12.26 0.71
CA ILE A 133 -19.15 -11.24 -0.11
C ILE A 133 -20.08 -10.40 0.77
N HIS A 134 -19.74 -9.12 0.90
CA HIS A 134 -20.51 -8.17 1.70
C HIS A 134 -21.77 -7.67 0.97
N PRO A 135 -22.73 -7.06 1.70
CA PRO A 135 -23.96 -6.50 1.12
C PRO A 135 -23.75 -5.51 -0.04
N GLY A 136 -24.64 -5.55 -1.03
CA GLY A 136 -24.66 -4.62 -2.15
C GLY A 136 -23.62 -4.87 -3.23
N VAL A 137 -22.86 -5.97 -3.16
CA VAL A 137 -21.86 -6.29 -4.18
C VAL A 137 -22.54 -6.71 -5.48
N PHE A 138 -22.00 -6.26 -6.61
CA PHE A 138 -22.35 -6.73 -7.94
C PHE A 138 -21.22 -7.61 -8.48
N ILE A 139 -21.55 -8.83 -8.92
CA ILE A 139 -20.62 -9.75 -9.58
C ILE A 139 -21.16 -10.12 -10.95
N GLY A 140 -20.43 -9.71 -11.98
CA GLY A 140 -20.79 -9.92 -13.38
C GLY A 140 -20.53 -11.33 -13.90
N ALA A 141 -20.97 -11.57 -15.13
CA ALA A 141 -20.89 -12.85 -15.81
C ALA A 141 -19.45 -13.36 -15.95
N ASN A 142 -19.25 -14.65 -15.76
CA ASN A 142 -17.95 -15.35 -15.85
C ASN A 142 -16.85 -14.81 -14.92
N ALA A 143 -17.18 -13.98 -13.93
CA ALA A 143 -16.21 -13.58 -12.91
C ALA A 143 -15.76 -14.79 -12.09
N LYS A 144 -14.51 -14.79 -11.63
CA LYS A 144 -13.90 -15.87 -10.85
C LYS A 144 -13.34 -15.34 -9.54
N ILE A 145 -13.90 -15.79 -8.43
CA ILE A 145 -13.54 -15.37 -7.08
C ILE A 145 -13.03 -16.58 -6.31
N GLU A 146 -11.74 -16.58 -5.99
CA GLU A 146 -11.08 -17.73 -5.37
C GLU A 146 -11.21 -17.77 -3.84
N ASN A 147 -10.51 -18.70 -3.19
CA ASN A 147 -10.64 -19.00 -1.76
C ASN A 147 -10.26 -17.81 -0.89
N ASN A 148 -11.01 -17.61 0.19
CA ASN A 148 -10.76 -16.58 1.22
C ASN A 148 -10.76 -15.13 0.70
N VAL A 149 -11.17 -14.89 -0.55
CA VAL A 149 -11.32 -13.54 -1.07
C VAL A 149 -12.41 -12.80 -0.29
N ILE A 150 -12.13 -11.55 0.07
CA ILE A 150 -13.10 -10.68 0.76
C ILE A 150 -13.46 -9.54 -0.19
N ILE A 151 -14.75 -9.35 -0.44
CA ILE A 151 -15.27 -8.25 -1.27
C ILE A 151 -16.16 -7.38 -0.41
N GLY A 152 -15.72 -6.14 -0.20
CA GLY A 152 -16.40 -5.14 0.62
C GLY A 152 -17.67 -4.58 -0.03
N SER A 153 -18.55 -4.04 0.83
CA SER A 153 -19.89 -3.63 0.44
C SER A 153 -19.94 -2.68 -0.76
N ASN A 154 -21.01 -2.78 -1.56
CA ASN A 154 -21.27 -1.92 -2.72
C ASN A 154 -20.16 -1.91 -3.79
N SER A 155 -19.28 -2.90 -3.80
CA SER A 155 -18.25 -3.03 -4.83
C SER A 155 -18.83 -3.66 -6.09
N VAL A 156 -18.25 -3.31 -7.24
CA VAL A 156 -18.64 -3.83 -8.55
C VAL A 156 -17.48 -4.63 -9.12
N ILE A 157 -17.71 -5.92 -9.33
CA ILE A 157 -16.81 -6.84 -10.01
C ILE A 157 -17.40 -7.12 -11.39
N GLY A 158 -16.73 -6.61 -12.42
CA GLY A 158 -17.15 -6.71 -13.81
C GLY A 158 -17.05 -8.12 -14.39
N ASN A 159 -17.57 -8.27 -15.60
CA ASN A 159 -17.59 -9.54 -16.31
C ASN A 159 -16.16 -10.07 -16.55
N GLY A 160 -15.97 -11.37 -16.35
CA GLY A 160 -14.72 -12.08 -16.59
C GLY A 160 -13.56 -11.69 -15.66
N VAL A 161 -13.77 -10.80 -14.68
CA VAL A 161 -12.74 -10.43 -13.70
C VAL A 161 -12.34 -11.64 -12.88
N THR A 162 -11.04 -11.84 -12.69
CA THR A 162 -10.51 -12.90 -11.83
C THR A 162 -9.84 -12.28 -10.60
N ILE A 163 -10.18 -12.78 -9.42
CA ILE A 163 -9.54 -12.40 -8.15
C ILE A 163 -9.09 -13.68 -7.44
N LYS A 164 -7.77 -13.83 -7.30
CA LYS A 164 -7.14 -15.01 -6.70
C LYS A 164 -7.16 -14.97 -5.17
N GLU A 165 -6.71 -16.07 -4.56
CA GLU A 165 -6.89 -16.34 -3.14
C GLU A 165 -6.31 -15.29 -2.19
N ASP A 166 -6.93 -15.19 -1.02
CA ASP A 166 -6.51 -14.34 0.11
C ASP A 166 -6.45 -12.82 -0.22
N SER A 167 -7.03 -12.40 -1.35
CA SER A 167 -7.12 -11.00 -1.74
C SER A 167 -8.34 -10.29 -1.11
N VAL A 168 -8.19 -9.00 -0.82
CA VAL A 168 -9.19 -8.16 -0.17
C VAL A 168 -9.51 -6.95 -1.02
N ILE A 169 -10.78 -6.78 -1.34
CA ILE A 169 -11.32 -5.62 -2.07
C ILE A 169 -12.14 -4.77 -1.10
N GLY A 170 -11.72 -3.53 -0.91
CA GLY A 170 -12.38 -2.55 -0.06
C GLY A 170 -13.71 -2.09 -0.63
N PRO A 171 -14.63 -1.60 0.22
CA PRO A 171 -15.98 -1.21 -0.19
C PRO A 171 -16.00 -0.09 -1.23
N ASN A 172 -17.10 -0.03 -1.99
CA ASN A 172 -17.36 0.95 -3.06
C ASN A 172 -16.31 0.95 -4.20
N SER A 173 -15.51 -0.12 -4.32
CA SER A 173 -14.53 -0.25 -5.40
C SER A 173 -15.17 -0.78 -6.68
N THR A 174 -14.62 -0.41 -7.83
CA THR A 174 -15.04 -0.95 -9.12
C THR A 174 -13.85 -1.58 -9.82
N ILE A 175 -13.95 -2.87 -10.11
CA ILE A 175 -12.92 -3.65 -10.80
C ILE A 175 -13.57 -4.21 -12.06
N GLN A 176 -13.03 -3.89 -13.22
CA GLN A 176 -13.50 -4.36 -14.52
C GLN A 176 -12.29 -4.75 -15.37
N PHE A 177 -12.44 -5.59 -16.39
CA PHE A 177 -11.36 -5.91 -17.34
C PHE A 177 -10.00 -6.15 -16.66
N SER A 178 -9.97 -6.99 -15.62
CA SER A 178 -8.81 -7.12 -14.73
C SER A 178 -8.58 -8.56 -14.26
N ASP A 179 -7.30 -8.93 -14.18
CA ASP A 179 -6.82 -10.12 -13.48
C ASP A 179 -6.06 -9.66 -12.22
N ILE A 180 -6.53 -10.09 -11.05
CA ILE A 180 -5.97 -9.73 -9.74
C ILE A 180 -5.30 -10.96 -9.10
N GLY A 181 -4.05 -10.80 -8.70
CA GLY A 181 -3.22 -11.81 -8.06
C GLY A 181 -3.67 -12.21 -6.65
N LYS A 182 -2.80 -12.98 -5.98
CA LYS A 182 -2.98 -13.50 -4.62
C LYS A 182 -2.53 -12.49 -3.58
N ASN A 183 -3.14 -12.51 -2.40
CA ASN A 183 -2.76 -11.60 -1.30
C ASN A 183 -2.76 -10.11 -1.71
N VAL A 184 -3.61 -9.74 -2.66
CA VAL A 184 -3.73 -8.35 -3.12
C VAL A 184 -4.70 -7.62 -2.20
N ILE A 185 -4.31 -6.44 -1.74
CA ILE A 185 -5.16 -5.55 -0.94
C ILE A 185 -5.49 -4.33 -1.79
N ILE A 186 -6.77 -4.12 -2.07
CA ILE A 186 -7.28 -2.92 -2.73
C ILE A 186 -8.16 -2.19 -1.74
N ASP A 187 -7.80 -0.97 -1.35
CA ASP A 187 -8.57 -0.17 -0.42
C ASP A 187 -9.83 0.42 -1.06
N SER A 188 -10.65 1.06 -0.22
CA SER A 188 -11.97 1.55 -0.58
C SER A 188 -11.95 2.56 -1.74
N GLY A 189 -12.96 2.48 -2.61
CA GLY A 189 -13.23 3.47 -3.65
C GLY A 189 -12.33 3.42 -4.88
N CYS A 190 -11.47 2.39 -5.01
CA CYS A 190 -10.60 2.24 -6.17
C CYS A 190 -11.39 1.99 -7.47
N ARG A 191 -10.86 2.48 -8.59
CA ARG A 191 -11.36 2.20 -9.95
C ARG A 191 -10.26 1.52 -10.75
N ILE A 192 -10.48 0.28 -11.14
CA ILE A 192 -9.48 -0.55 -11.81
C ILE A 192 -10.08 -1.11 -13.10
N GLY A 193 -9.38 -0.87 -14.19
CA GLY A 193 -9.70 -1.35 -15.53
C GLY A 193 -10.78 -0.56 -16.26
N GLN A 194 -11.07 0.67 -15.85
CA GLN A 194 -11.69 1.67 -16.72
C GLN A 194 -10.81 1.96 -17.94
N GLU A 195 -11.40 2.55 -18.98
CA GLU A 195 -10.62 3.00 -20.13
C GLU A 195 -9.70 4.15 -19.78
N GLY A 196 -8.46 4.07 -20.27
CA GLY A 196 -7.55 5.20 -20.24
C GLY A 196 -7.89 6.29 -21.25
N PHE A 197 -7.17 7.40 -21.14
CA PHE A 197 -7.36 8.60 -21.94
C PHE A 197 -6.82 8.42 -23.39
N GLY A 198 -7.59 7.76 -24.26
CA GLY A 198 -7.24 7.53 -25.66
C GLY A 198 -8.13 8.29 -26.64
N PHE A 199 -7.62 9.37 -27.24
CA PHE A 199 -8.32 10.17 -28.25
C PHE A 199 -7.41 10.52 -29.41
N VAL A 200 -7.95 10.49 -30.63
CA VAL A 200 -7.28 10.98 -31.85
C VAL A 200 -8.05 12.19 -32.36
N PHE A 201 -7.34 13.26 -32.69
CA PHE A 201 -7.95 14.43 -33.31
C PHE A 201 -8.13 14.20 -34.81
N ASP A 202 -9.37 14.24 -35.29
CA ASP A 202 -9.69 14.21 -36.71
C ASP A 202 -9.71 15.64 -37.26
N GLU A 203 -8.72 15.95 -38.10
CA GLU A 203 -8.54 17.26 -38.72
C GLU A 203 -9.71 17.68 -39.62
N ASN A 204 -10.42 16.72 -40.22
CA ASN A 204 -11.54 17.01 -41.12
C ASN A 204 -12.79 17.42 -40.34
N THR A 205 -13.09 16.68 -39.27
CA THR A 205 -14.30 16.92 -38.46
C THR A 205 -14.06 17.86 -37.28
N LYS A 206 -12.79 18.20 -36.98
CA LYS A 206 -12.35 18.98 -35.82
C LYS A 206 -12.86 18.41 -34.49
N LYS A 207 -12.91 17.08 -34.39
CA LYS A 207 -13.39 16.33 -33.20
C LYS A 207 -12.32 15.40 -32.68
N HIS A 208 -12.33 15.19 -31.36
CA HIS A 208 -11.59 14.10 -30.72
C HIS A 208 -12.42 12.81 -30.81
N ILE A 209 -11.93 11.85 -31.56
CA ILE A 209 -12.54 10.52 -31.70
C ILE A 209 -11.96 9.64 -30.61
N ARG A 210 -12.85 9.03 -29.81
CA ARG A 210 -12.47 8.09 -28.76
C ARG A 210 -11.88 6.82 -29.40
N VAL A 211 -10.72 6.42 -28.90
CA VAL A 211 -10.04 5.18 -29.31
C VAL A 211 -10.39 4.08 -28.30
N PRO A 212 -11.02 2.97 -28.74
CA PRO A 212 -11.33 1.85 -27.86
C PRO A 212 -10.07 1.29 -27.19
N GLN A 213 -10.06 1.22 -25.87
CA GLN A 213 -9.02 0.53 -25.09
C GLN A 213 -9.46 -0.93 -24.92
N LEU A 214 -8.71 -1.90 -25.47
CA LEU A 214 -9.10 -3.31 -25.53
C LEU A 214 -8.22 -4.22 -24.66
N GLY A 215 -7.14 -3.70 -24.09
CA GLY A 215 -6.33 -4.40 -23.11
C GLY A 215 -7.03 -4.52 -21.75
N ILE A 216 -6.35 -5.20 -20.83
CA ILE A 216 -6.81 -5.38 -19.45
C ILE A 216 -5.81 -4.76 -18.46
N VAL A 217 -6.15 -4.80 -17.18
CA VAL A 217 -5.19 -4.60 -16.08
C VAL A 217 -4.77 -5.96 -15.54
N LYS A 218 -3.47 -6.13 -15.30
CA LYS A 218 -2.93 -7.29 -14.58
C LYS A 218 -2.24 -6.81 -13.32
N ILE A 219 -2.68 -7.30 -12.18
CA ILE A 219 -2.05 -7.04 -10.89
C ILE A 219 -1.49 -8.37 -10.37
N ASP A 220 -0.18 -8.42 -10.16
CA ASP A 220 0.50 -9.60 -9.63
C ASP A 220 0.24 -9.78 -8.12
N ASP A 221 0.85 -10.82 -7.55
CA ASP A 221 0.66 -11.21 -6.15
C ASP A 221 1.29 -10.19 -5.17
N ASP A 222 0.79 -10.17 -3.93
CA ASP A 222 1.27 -9.31 -2.83
C ASP A 222 1.33 -7.82 -3.21
N VAL A 223 0.30 -7.30 -3.87
CA VAL A 223 0.20 -5.86 -4.20
C VAL A 223 -0.76 -5.18 -3.23
N THR A 224 -0.40 -3.98 -2.77
CA THR A 224 -1.34 -3.10 -2.04
C THR A 224 -1.63 -1.86 -2.87
N VAL A 225 -2.92 -1.53 -3.02
CA VAL A 225 -3.43 -0.33 -3.68
C VAL A 225 -4.27 0.47 -2.69
N GLY A 226 -3.84 1.68 -2.36
CA GLY A 226 -4.49 2.57 -1.41
C GLY A 226 -5.81 3.13 -1.93
N ALA A 227 -6.55 3.81 -1.05
CA ALA A 227 -7.90 4.27 -1.32
C ALA A 227 -7.98 5.24 -2.50
N ASN A 228 -9.08 5.14 -3.24
CA ASN A 228 -9.42 6.01 -4.38
C ASN A 228 -8.33 6.09 -5.46
N CYS A 229 -7.53 5.04 -5.65
CA CYS A 229 -6.64 4.95 -6.80
C CYS A 229 -7.40 4.62 -8.08
N THR A 230 -6.81 5.00 -9.21
CA THR A 230 -7.32 4.76 -10.55
C THR A 230 -6.24 4.09 -11.40
N ILE A 231 -6.54 2.88 -11.91
CA ILE A 231 -5.64 2.13 -12.78
C ILE A 231 -6.35 1.82 -14.10
N ASP A 232 -5.92 2.47 -15.17
CA ASP A 232 -6.56 2.35 -16.48
C ASP A 232 -6.14 1.05 -17.16
N ARG A 233 -7.07 0.39 -17.86
CA ARG A 233 -6.75 -0.74 -18.74
C ARG A 233 -5.95 -0.27 -19.95
N GLY A 234 -5.11 -1.15 -20.48
CA GLY A 234 -4.26 -0.80 -21.61
C GLY A 234 -5.00 -0.73 -22.95
N PHE A 235 -4.34 -0.16 -23.96
CA PHE A 235 -4.87 -0.03 -25.32
C PHE A 235 -4.98 -1.38 -26.05
N LEU A 236 -3.88 -1.91 -26.58
CA LEU A 236 -3.82 -3.25 -27.19
C LEU A 236 -2.99 -4.24 -26.37
N THR A 237 -2.14 -3.71 -25.49
CA THR A 237 -1.43 -4.48 -24.47
C THR A 237 -2.02 -4.15 -23.11
N ASN A 238 -1.55 -4.83 -22.06
CA ASN A 238 -2.09 -4.68 -20.72
C ASN A 238 -1.34 -3.59 -19.95
N THR A 239 -2.04 -2.94 -19.02
CA THR A 239 -1.40 -2.27 -17.89
C THR A 239 -1.00 -3.35 -16.88
N SER A 240 0.22 -3.34 -16.37
CA SER A 240 0.72 -4.39 -15.47
C SER A 240 1.35 -3.81 -14.21
N ILE A 241 0.97 -4.35 -13.06
CA ILE A 241 1.49 -4.01 -11.74
C ILE A 241 2.24 -5.22 -11.19
N GLY A 242 3.56 -5.10 -11.06
CA GLY A 242 4.42 -6.19 -10.62
C GLY A 242 4.28 -6.53 -9.14
N GLU A 243 4.66 -7.76 -8.82
CA GLU A 243 4.60 -8.35 -7.48
C GLU A 243 5.23 -7.47 -6.39
N GLY A 244 4.60 -7.41 -5.21
CA GLY A 244 5.17 -6.72 -4.05
C GLY A 244 5.05 -5.20 -4.09
N CYS A 245 4.37 -4.61 -5.08
CA CYS A 245 4.18 -3.16 -5.14
C CYS A 245 3.33 -2.63 -3.99
N ARG A 246 3.65 -1.42 -3.51
CA ARG A 246 2.86 -0.66 -2.53
C ARG A 246 2.50 0.68 -3.13
N ILE A 247 1.24 0.83 -3.49
CA ILE A 247 0.65 2.03 -4.09
C ILE A 247 -0.22 2.68 -3.03
N ASP A 248 0.10 3.92 -2.68
CA ASP A 248 -0.60 4.72 -1.67
C ASP A 248 -1.85 5.40 -2.28
N ASN A 249 -2.59 6.14 -1.46
CA ASN A 249 -3.89 6.71 -1.82
C ASN A 249 -3.83 7.70 -3.00
N GLN A 250 -4.93 7.73 -3.76
CA GLN A 250 -5.16 8.71 -4.84
C GLN A 250 -4.07 8.71 -5.94
N VAL A 251 -3.47 7.56 -6.22
CA VAL A 251 -2.53 7.41 -7.34
C VAL A 251 -3.29 7.15 -8.65
N GLN A 252 -2.85 7.81 -9.72
CA GLN A 252 -3.32 7.56 -11.09
C GLN A 252 -2.26 6.79 -11.88
N ILE A 253 -2.66 5.66 -12.45
CA ILE A 253 -1.85 4.85 -13.37
C ILE A 253 -2.54 4.81 -14.74
N GLY A 254 -1.90 5.43 -15.74
CA GLY A 254 -2.41 5.47 -17.11
C GLY A 254 -2.37 4.12 -17.83
N HIS A 255 -2.99 4.09 -19.01
CA HIS A 255 -3.06 2.90 -19.86
C HIS A 255 -1.66 2.43 -20.30
N ASN A 256 -1.46 1.11 -20.41
CA ASN A 256 -0.22 0.48 -20.86
C ASN A 256 1.02 0.70 -19.97
N VAL A 257 0.85 1.30 -18.79
CA VAL A 257 1.94 1.41 -17.82
C VAL A 257 2.39 0.01 -17.40
N LYS A 258 3.70 -0.18 -17.34
CA LYS A 258 4.33 -1.38 -16.79
C LYS A 258 5.11 -1.00 -15.55
N LEU A 259 4.59 -1.38 -14.39
CA LEU A 259 5.28 -1.24 -13.11
C LEU A 259 5.97 -2.57 -12.79
N GLY A 260 7.27 -2.51 -12.52
CA GLY A 260 8.09 -3.64 -12.07
C GLY A 260 7.73 -4.10 -10.66
N LYS A 261 8.62 -4.87 -10.05
CA LYS A 261 8.40 -5.48 -8.73
C LYS A 261 8.79 -4.53 -7.58
N ARG A 262 8.10 -4.65 -6.44
CA ARG A 262 8.44 -4.00 -5.16
C ARG A 262 8.56 -2.47 -5.24
N CYS A 263 7.84 -1.84 -6.17
CA CYS A 263 7.84 -0.40 -6.29
C CYS A 263 7.02 0.25 -5.17
N ILE A 264 7.47 1.42 -4.71
CA ILE A 264 6.77 2.25 -3.73
C ILE A 264 6.27 3.50 -4.43
N ILE A 265 4.95 3.61 -4.58
CA ILE A 265 4.28 4.71 -5.28
C ILE A 265 3.46 5.48 -4.25
N ILE A 266 3.97 6.62 -3.80
CA ILE A 266 3.41 7.39 -2.68
C ILE A 266 2.23 8.25 -3.14
N ALA A 267 1.41 8.72 -2.19
CA ALA A 267 0.13 9.35 -2.48
C ALA A 267 0.19 10.44 -3.55
N GLN A 268 -0.88 10.48 -4.36
CA GLN A 268 -1.10 11.48 -5.41
C GLN A 268 -0.05 11.49 -6.54
N VAL A 269 0.73 10.41 -6.70
CA VAL A 269 1.54 10.22 -7.90
C VAL A 269 0.65 10.01 -9.12
N GLY A 270 1.02 10.63 -10.24
CA GLY A 270 0.38 10.42 -11.53
C GLY A 270 1.38 9.89 -12.56
N ILE A 271 1.08 8.73 -13.13
CA ILE A 271 1.91 8.09 -14.17
C ILE A 271 1.11 8.11 -15.48
N SER A 272 1.65 8.78 -16.50
CA SER A 272 1.01 8.88 -17.81
C SER A 272 1.09 7.57 -18.59
N GLY A 273 0.36 7.47 -19.70
CA GLY A 273 0.26 6.25 -20.48
C GLY A 273 1.61 5.73 -21.01
N SER A 274 1.70 4.41 -21.16
CA SER A 274 2.83 3.70 -21.76
C SER A 274 4.20 3.89 -21.10
N CYS A 275 4.23 4.32 -19.83
CA CYS A 275 5.48 4.38 -19.06
C CYS A 275 5.97 2.98 -18.69
N VAL A 276 7.30 2.84 -18.56
CA VAL A 276 7.94 1.62 -18.05
C VAL A 276 8.71 1.98 -16.79
N ILE A 277 8.32 1.40 -15.68
CA ILE A 277 8.93 1.63 -14.36
C ILE A 277 9.56 0.30 -13.92
N GLY A 278 10.87 0.29 -13.72
CA GLY A 278 11.64 -0.88 -13.30
C GLY A 278 11.36 -1.33 -11.88
N ASP A 279 12.12 -2.31 -11.41
CA ASP A 279 11.98 -2.88 -10.07
C ASP A 279 12.53 -1.95 -8.98
N ASP A 280 11.97 -2.02 -7.77
CA ASP A 280 12.46 -1.30 -6.59
C ASP A 280 12.51 0.24 -6.77
N VAL A 281 11.67 0.78 -7.67
CA VAL A 281 11.55 2.22 -7.89
C VAL A 281 10.72 2.86 -6.79
N ILE A 282 11.15 4.04 -6.34
CA ILE A 282 10.40 4.86 -5.38
C ILE A 282 9.96 6.15 -6.07
N LEU A 283 8.65 6.34 -6.22
CA LEU A 283 8.05 7.61 -6.62
C LEU A 283 7.43 8.26 -5.38
N ALA A 284 8.07 9.31 -4.86
CA ALA A 284 7.57 10.00 -3.69
C ALA A 284 6.33 10.85 -3.99
N GLY A 285 5.67 11.35 -2.94
CA GLY A 285 4.34 11.93 -3.04
C GLY A 285 4.24 13.05 -4.10
N GLN A 286 3.14 13.04 -4.86
CA GLN A 286 2.85 14.01 -5.92
C GLN A 286 3.89 14.08 -7.06
N VAL A 287 4.66 13.00 -7.31
CA VAL A 287 5.45 12.91 -8.54
C VAL A 287 4.54 12.78 -9.76
N GLY A 288 4.86 13.51 -10.82
CA GLY A 288 4.22 13.37 -12.13
C GLY A 288 5.19 12.78 -13.15
N VAL A 289 4.78 11.74 -13.88
CA VAL A 289 5.59 11.10 -14.94
C VAL A 289 4.95 11.36 -16.29
N ALA A 290 5.71 11.94 -17.23
CA ALA A 290 5.26 12.18 -18.61
C ALA A 290 5.06 10.86 -19.38
N ASP A 291 4.31 10.92 -20.48
CA ASP A 291 4.01 9.75 -21.30
C ASP A 291 5.28 9.11 -21.88
N HIS A 292 5.24 7.78 -22.06
CA HIS A 292 6.34 7.01 -22.66
C HIS A 292 7.71 7.11 -21.96
N VAL A 293 7.75 7.61 -20.71
CA VAL A 293 8.98 7.68 -19.93
C VAL A 293 9.36 6.30 -19.38
N THR A 294 10.65 5.99 -19.42
CA THR A 294 11.25 4.84 -18.75
C THR A 294 12.01 5.28 -17.49
N ILE A 295 11.66 4.70 -16.34
CA ILE A 295 12.39 4.86 -15.07
C ILE A 295 12.99 3.51 -14.73
N ASP A 296 14.30 3.38 -14.84
CA ASP A 296 15.00 2.11 -14.61
C ASP A 296 14.98 1.71 -13.13
N SER A 297 15.29 0.44 -12.85
CA SER A 297 15.23 -0.15 -11.51
C SER A 297 16.07 0.61 -10.46
N ASN A 298 15.65 0.56 -9.20
CA ASN A 298 16.30 1.19 -8.05
C ASN A 298 16.36 2.74 -8.08
N ALA A 299 15.78 3.38 -9.10
CA ALA A 299 15.70 4.83 -9.16
C ALA A 299 14.76 5.40 -8.09
N LYS A 300 15.04 6.64 -7.66
CA LYS A 300 14.25 7.35 -6.65
C LYS A 300 13.89 8.73 -7.17
N VAL A 301 12.59 9.03 -7.20
CA VAL A 301 12.08 10.34 -7.60
C VAL A 301 11.51 11.03 -6.37
N ALA A 302 12.11 12.15 -5.98
CA ALA A 302 11.69 12.92 -4.82
C ALA A 302 10.32 13.61 -5.04
N ALA A 303 9.64 13.91 -3.94
CA ALA A 303 8.26 14.40 -3.95
C ALA A 303 8.10 15.66 -4.83
N LYS A 304 6.93 15.81 -5.46
CA LYS A 304 6.57 16.93 -6.36
C LYS A 304 7.43 17.10 -7.62
N SER A 305 8.28 16.13 -7.93
CA SER A 305 9.09 16.20 -9.16
C SER A 305 8.26 15.86 -10.41
N GLY A 306 8.51 16.56 -11.50
CA GLY A 306 8.01 16.21 -12.83
C GLY A 306 9.09 15.47 -13.65
N VAL A 307 8.83 14.22 -14.02
CA VAL A 307 9.76 13.37 -14.77
C VAL A 307 9.41 13.42 -16.25
N MET A 308 10.15 14.22 -17.01
CA MET A 308 9.91 14.47 -18.44
C MET A 308 10.81 13.66 -19.38
N LYS A 309 11.80 12.95 -18.83
CA LYS A 309 12.80 12.16 -19.56
C LYS A 309 13.13 10.90 -18.78
N ASN A 310 13.73 9.92 -19.45
CA ASN A 310 14.14 8.67 -18.82
C ASN A 310 15.11 8.91 -17.66
N VAL A 311 14.96 8.11 -16.61
CA VAL A 311 15.78 8.14 -15.38
C VAL A 311 16.54 6.82 -15.31
N LYS A 312 17.86 6.88 -15.08
CA LYS A 312 18.69 5.68 -15.11
C LYS A 312 18.69 4.94 -13.78
N SER A 313 19.12 3.68 -13.84
CA SER A 313 19.13 2.78 -12.68
C SER A 313 19.90 3.38 -11.51
N GLY A 314 19.30 3.35 -10.32
CA GLY A 314 19.91 3.84 -9.07
C GLY A 314 20.03 5.36 -8.94
N GLU A 315 19.59 6.14 -9.95
CA GLU A 315 19.61 7.60 -9.85
C GLU A 315 18.58 8.11 -8.84
N ALA A 316 18.95 9.15 -8.09
CA ALA A 316 18.04 9.92 -7.28
C ALA A 316 17.83 11.30 -7.93
N VAL A 317 16.61 11.55 -8.41
CA VAL A 317 16.26 12.81 -9.10
C VAL A 317 15.27 13.62 -8.28
N MET A 318 15.40 14.94 -8.34
CA MET A 318 14.54 15.88 -7.61
C MET A 318 14.32 17.16 -8.40
N GLY A 319 13.10 17.70 -8.32
CA GLY A 319 12.75 19.08 -8.61
C GLY A 319 11.81 19.64 -7.52
N TYR A 320 11.75 20.97 -7.39
CA TYR A 320 10.86 21.71 -6.46
C TYR A 320 10.96 21.32 -4.95
N PRO A 321 11.75 22.03 -4.14
CA PRO A 321 11.39 22.20 -2.73
C PRO A 321 10.75 23.57 -2.49
N ALA A 322 9.91 23.64 -1.46
CA ALA A 322 9.41 24.91 -0.95
C ALA A 322 10.59 25.77 -0.46
N LYS A 323 10.61 27.04 -0.87
CA LYS A 323 11.60 28.04 -0.47
C LYS A 323 10.87 29.27 0.07
N LYS A 324 11.60 30.14 0.79
CA LYS A 324 11.08 31.46 1.17
C LYS A 324 10.64 32.21 -0.09
N ILE A 325 9.43 32.77 -0.08
CA ILE A 325 8.77 33.36 -1.25
C ILE A 325 9.66 34.36 -2.02
N ARG A 326 10.40 35.22 -1.30
CA ARG A 326 11.32 36.20 -1.93
C ARG A 326 12.50 35.55 -2.65
N SER A 327 13.04 34.45 -2.11
CA SER A 327 14.15 33.72 -2.74
C SER A 327 13.69 33.05 -4.02
N PHE A 328 12.50 32.44 -4.01
CA PHE A 328 11.90 31.83 -5.20
C PHE A 328 11.75 32.85 -6.35
N TRP A 329 11.13 34.00 -6.09
CA TRP A 329 10.94 35.02 -7.14
C TRP A 329 12.25 35.56 -7.71
N ARG A 330 13.29 35.71 -6.87
CA ARG A 330 14.61 36.14 -7.34
C ARG A 330 15.24 35.13 -8.31
N GLU A 331 15.14 33.84 -8.00
CA GLU A 331 15.63 32.76 -8.88
C GLU A 331 14.87 32.77 -10.23
N ILE A 332 13.54 32.90 -10.22
CA ILE A 332 12.72 32.95 -11.44
C ILE A 332 13.10 34.15 -12.32
N VAL A 333 13.27 35.34 -11.74
CA VAL A 333 13.71 36.54 -12.48
C VAL A 333 15.09 36.33 -13.09
N PHE A 334 16.01 35.72 -12.34
CA PHE A 334 17.35 35.41 -12.83
C PHE A 334 17.31 34.46 -14.03
N ILE A 335 16.58 33.34 -13.93
CA ILE A 335 16.40 32.36 -15.02
C ILE A 335 15.81 33.04 -16.27
N SER A 336 14.75 33.85 -16.10
CA SER A 336 14.09 34.53 -17.23
C SER A 336 15.00 35.53 -17.95
N LYS A 337 15.90 36.20 -17.24
CA LYS A 337 16.88 37.10 -17.85
C LYS A 337 17.97 36.32 -18.59
N SER A 338 18.43 35.22 -18.02
CA SER A 338 19.47 34.38 -18.63
C SER A 338 18.97 33.66 -19.88
N SER A 339 17.69 33.25 -19.92
CA SER A 339 17.11 32.58 -21.09
C SER A 339 16.90 33.50 -22.30
N LYS A 340 16.91 34.83 -22.13
CA LYS A 340 16.76 35.82 -23.21
C LYS A 340 18.08 36.21 -23.87
N LYS A 341 19.21 35.73 -23.35
CA LYS A 341 20.56 36.06 -23.86
C LYS A 341 21.12 35.03 -24.85
N HIS A 342 20.35 34.00 -25.17
CA HIS A 342 20.62 32.98 -26.19
C HIS A 342 19.47 32.95 -27.19
#